data_AF-A0A382QM83-F1
#
_entry.id   AF-A0A382QM83-F1
#
_cell.length_a   1.000
_cell.length_b   1.000
_cell.length_c   1.000
_cell.angle_alpha   90.00
_cell.angle_beta   90.00
_cell.angle_gamma   90.00
#
_symmetry.space_group_name_H-M   'P 1'
#
loop_
_entity.id
_entity.type
_entity.pdbx_description
1 polymer ?
#
loop_
_entity_poly.entity_id
_entity_poly.type
_entity_poly.pdbx_seq_one_letter_code
_entity_poly.pdbx_strand_id
1 'polypeptide(L)'
;HNKISQSFNVRGRIMSEKLYNIISKVFSVSITEINDESGPETIESWDSFNGLVLADYIESNFNVKFTVSEITDVKNISDIKRHLKNHGINVDE
;
A
#
# COMPACT_ATOMS: atom_id res chain seq x y z
N HIS A 1 -22.66 5.17 -23.95
CA HIS A 1 -21.93 6.00 -22.99
C HIS A 1 -21.28 5.10 -21.93
N ASN A 2 -20.06 4.69 -22.27
CA ASN A 2 -18.93 4.16 -21.49
C ASN A 2 -19.15 3.33 -20.19
N LYS A 3 -19.53 2.05 -20.32
CA LYS A 3 -19.44 1.07 -19.20
C LYS A 3 -17.99 0.69 -18.86
N ILE A 4 -17.08 0.74 -19.84
CA ILE A 4 -15.68 0.29 -19.69
C ILE A 4 -14.90 1.23 -18.75
N SER A 5 -15.06 2.55 -18.88
CA SER A 5 -14.38 3.49 -17.98
C SER A 5 -14.92 3.48 -16.54
N GLN A 6 -16.17 3.04 -16.30
CA GLN A 6 -16.67 2.87 -14.94
C GLN A 6 -16.06 1.64 -14.27
N SER A 7 -15.89 0.53 -15.00
CA SER A 7 -15.28 -0.69 -14.47
C SER A 7 -13.80 -0.53 -14.11
N PHE A 8 -13.06 0.29 -14.87
CA PHE A 8 -11.67 0.60 -14.55
C PHE A 8 -11.53 1.41 -13.26
N ASN A 9 -12.28 2.51 -13.14
CA ASN A 9 -12.21 3.43 -11.99
C ASN A 9 -12.68 2.76 -10.66
N VAL A 10 -13.57 1.76 -10.75
CA VAL A 10 -13.95 0.93 -9.59
C VAL A 10 -12.80 0.02 -9.15
N ARG A 11 -12.01 -0.50 -10.09
CA ARG A 11 -10.92 -1.42 -9.77
C ARG A 11 -9.80 -0.72 -8.98
N GLY A 12 -9.36 0.48 -9.37
CA GLY A 12 -8.38 1.24 -8.59
C GLY A 12 -8.85 1.56 -7.19
N ARG A 13 -10.10 2.03 -7.04
CA ARG A 13 -10.67 2.30 -5.71
C ARG A 13 -10.60 1.06 -4.80
N ILE A 14 -10.96 -0.11 -5.30
CA ILE A 14 -10.87 -1.37 -4.54
C ILE A 14 -9.41 -1.68 -4.16
N MET A 15 -8.46 -1.45 -5.06
CA MET A 15 -7.04 -1.72 -4.82
C MET A 15 -6.43 -0.73 -3.82
N SER A 16 -6.80 0.55 -3.89
CA SER A 16 -6.43 1.57 -2.90
C SER A 16 -7.01 1.23 -1.52
N GLU A 17 -8.32 0.98 -1.44
CA GLU A 17 -8.98 0.55 -0.20
C GLU A 17 -8.30 -0.69 0.39
N LYS A 18 -7.94 -1.67 -0.44
CA LYS A 18 -7.22 -2.87 -0.01
C LYS A 18 -5.87 -2.54 0.62
N LEU A 19 -5.08 -1.66 0.00
CA LEU A 19 -3.78 -1.24 0.53
C LEU A 19 -3.95 -0.54 1.89
N TYR A 20 -4.84 0.43 1.98
CA TYR A 20 -5.10 1.18 3.21
C TYR A 20 -5.65 0.29 4.34
N ASN A 21 -6.49 -0.69 4.02
CA ASN A 21 -6.97 -1.68 4.99
C ASN A 21 -5.84 -2.54 5.56
N ILE A 22 -4.87 -2.97 4.73
CA ILE A 22 -3.70 -3.72 5.18
C ILE A 22 -2.88 -2.87 6.15
N ILE A 23 -2.58 -1.62 5.79
CA ILE A 23 -1.78 -0.69 6.58
C ILE A 23 -2.46 -0.42 7.93
N SER A 24 -3.74 -0.09 7.91
CA SER A 24 -4.56 0.11 9.13
C SER A 24 -4.51 -1.10 10.06
N LYS A 25 -4.61 -2.32 9.51
CA LYS A 25 -4.56 -3.56 10.28
C LYS A 25 -3.19 -3.83 10.89
N VAL A 26 -2.11 -3.66 10.12
CA VAL A 26 -0.74 -3.93 10.60
C VAL A 26 -0.35 -2.95 11.71
N PHE A 27 -0.68 -1.67 11.53
CA PHE A 27 -0.29 -0.62 12.47
C PHE A 27 -1.32 -0.31 13.54
N SER A 28 -2.51 -0.94 13.49
CA SER A 28 -3.62 -0.70 14.42
C SER A 28 -4.03 0.79 14.52
N VAL A 29 -4.02 1.48 13.37
CA VAL A 29 -4.41 2.91 13.24
C VAL A 29 -5.66 3.04 12.37
N SER A 30 -6.44 4.10 12.54
CA SER A 30 -7.63 4.33 11.72
C SER A 30 -7.25 4.62 10.26
N ILE A 31 -7.98 4.07 9.30
CA ILE A 31 -7.82 4.40 7.87
C ILE A 31 -7.92 5.91 7.63
N THR A 32 -8.74 6.61 8.42
CA THR A 32 -8.94 8.06 8.31
C THR A 32 -7.72 8.89 8.72
N GLU A 33 -6.75 8.29 9.42
CA GLU A 33 -5.52 8.92 9.88
C GLU A 33 -4.34 8.64 8.95
N ILE A 34 -4.54 7.76 7.96
CA ILE A 34 -3.52 7.33 7.01
C ILE A 34 -3.70 8.12 5.71
N ASN A 35 -2.58 8.57 5.14
CA ASN A 35 -2.53 9.18 3.81
C ASN A 35 -1.22 8.81 3.11
N ASP A 36 -1.06 9.22 1.87
CA ASP A 36 0.09 8.86 1.02
C ASP A 36 1.46 9.29 1.60
N GLU A 37 1.49 10.33 2.45
CA GLU A 37 2.70 10.81 3.12
C GLU A 37 2.94 10.13 4.47
N SER A 38 2.00 9.31 4.97
CA SER A 38 2.18 8.59 6.23
C SER A 38 3.35 7.61 6.13
N GLY A 39 4.19 7.60 7.17
CA GLY A 39 5.42 6.82 7.26
C GLY A 39 5.80 6.53 8.72
N PRO A 40 7.01 5.98 8.97
CA PRO A 40 7.56 5.78 10.31
C PRO A 40 7.61 7.04 11.17
N GLU A 41 7.69 8.23 10.56
CA GLU A 41 7.70 9.51 11.28
C GLU A 41 6.31 9.93 11.79
N THR A 42 5.23 9.41 11.19
CA THR A 42 3.85 9.80 11.53
C THR A 42 3.04 8.68 12.19
N ILE A 43 3.43 7.42 11.96
CA ILE A 43 2.76 6.24 12.51
C ILE A 43 3.72 5.59 13.51
N GLU A 44 3.47 5.78 14.81
CA GLU A 44 4.36 5.32 15.89
C GLU A 44 4.60 3.80 15.84
N SER A 45 3.59 3.01 15.45
CA SER A 45 3.70 1.56 15.34
C SER A 45 4.44 1.09 14.09
N TRP A 46 4.82 1.99 13.17
CA TRP A 46 5.61 1.65 12.00
C TRP A 46 7.11 1.62 12.33
N ASP A 47 7.49 0.63 13.13
CA ASP A 47 8.88 0.29 13.42
C ASP A 47 9.48 -0.69 12.39
N SER A 48 10.73 -1.12 12.61
CA SER A 48 11.40 -2.08 11.70
C SER A 48 10.69 -3.44 11.64
N PHE A 49 10.07 -3.90 12.73
CA PHE A 49 9.39 -5.19 12.76
C PHE A 49 8.06 -5.11 12.01
N ASN A 50 7.21 -4.13 12.33
CA ASN A 50 5.93 -3.95 11.66
C ASN A 50 6.10 -3.50 10.21
N GLY A 51 7.20 -2.84 9.85
CA GLY A 51 7.56 -2.59 8.45
C GLY A 51 7.79 -3.87 7.65
N LEU A 52 8.45 -4.89 8.24
CA LEU A 52 8.62 -6.21 7.61
C LEU A 52 7.30 -6.99 7.54
N VAL A 53 6.48 -6.91 8.59
CA VAL A 53 5.12 -7.49 8.59
C VAL A 53 4.28 -6.86 7.48
N LEU A 54 4.33 -5.54 7.33
CA LEU A 54 3.62 -4.83 6.24
C LEU A 54 4.06 -5.33 4.87
N ALA A 55 5.37 -5.47 4.63
CA ALA A 55 5.89 -6.00 3.38
C ALA A 55 5.33 -7.41 3.07
N ASP A 56 5.37 -8.33 4.04
CA ASP A 56 4.84 -9.70 3.88
C ASP A 56 3.33 -9.71 3.55
N TYR A 57 2.54 -8.88 4.24
CA TYR A 57 1.11 -8.75 3.96
C TYR A 57 0.85 -8.20 2.56
N ILE A 58 1.60 -7.20 2.11
CA ILE A 58 1.44 -6.64 0.76
C ILE A 58 1.81 -7.67 -0.30
N GLU A 59 2.98 -8.32 -0.18
CA GLU A 59 3.42 -9.36 -1.10
C GLU A 59 2.36 -10.46 -1.28
N SER A 60 1.83 -10.96 -0.18
CA SER A 60 0.82 -12.03 -0.17
C SER A 60 -0.52 -11.57 -0.75
N ASN A 61 -0.92 -10.31 -0.52
CA ASN A 61 -2.21 -9.80 -0.98
C ASN A 61 -2.22 -9.33 -2.43
N PHE A 62 -1.08 -8.86 -2.94
CA PHE A 62 -0.94 -8.35 -4.30
C PHE A 62 -0.21 -9.33 -5.23
N ASN A 63 0.24 -10.47 -4.71
CA ASN A 63 0.99 -11.50 -5.43
C ASN A 63 2.25 -10.92 -6.09
N VAL A 64 3.03 -10.18 -5.30
CA VAL A 64 4.30 -9.55 -5.69
C VAL A 64 5.42 -10.02 -4.77
N LYS A 65 6.67 -9.75 -5.15
CA LYS A 65 7.84 -9.97 -4.31
C LYS A 65 8.75 -8.76 -4.35
N PHE A 66 8.93 -8.11 -3.21
CA PHE A 66 9.83 -6.99 -3.08
C PHE A 66 11.25 -7.47 -2.84
N THR A 67 12.20 -6.75 -3.42
CA THR A 67 13.61 -6.93 -3.07
C THR A 67 13.90 -6.28 -1.72
N VAL A 68 14.99 -6.70 -1.08
CA VAL A 68 15.46 -6.04 0.16
C VAL A 68 15.67 -4.54 -0.07
N SER A 69 16.20 -4.13 -1.22
CA SER A 69 16.40 -2.72 -1.56
C SER A 69 15.09 -1.95 -1.61
N GLU A 70 14.03 -2.54 -2.18
CA GLU A 70 12.72 -1.91 -2.23
C GLU A 70 12.13 -1.75 -0.84
N ILE A 71 12.21 -2.78 0.01
CA ILE A 71 11.72 -2.71 1.39
C ILE A 71 12.45 -1.62 2.19
N THR A 72 13.78 -1.51 2.05
CA THR A 72 14.58 -0.51 2.76
C THR A 72 14.44 0.92 2.20
N ASP A 73 13.94 1.09 0.98
CA ASP A 73 13.73 2.39 0.33
C ASP A 73 12.39 3.04 0.74
N VAL A 74 11.47 2.29 1.35
CA VAL A 74 10.15 2.78 1.76
C VAL A 74 10.27 3.78 2.92
N LYS A 75 9.83 5.02 2.67
CA LYS A 75 9.71 6.07 3.70
C LYS A 75 8.27 6.40 4.03
N ASN A 76 7.37 6.24 3.06
CA ASN A 76 5.95 6.51 3.22
C ASN A 76 5.11 5.61 2.29
N ILE A 77 3.79 5.78 2.34
CA ILE A 77 2.85 4.99 1.56
C ILE A 77 3.01 5.26 0.05
N SER A 78 3.36 6.47 -0.38
CA SER A 78 3.66 6.78 -1.78
C SER A 78 4.78 5.87 -2.34
N ASP A 79 5.81 5.57 -1.55
CA ASP A 79 6.87 4.63 -1.97
C ASP A 79 6.33 3.22 -2.18
N ILE A 80 5.45 2.74 -1.29
CA ILE A 80 4.80 1.43 -1.43
C ILE A 80 4.00 1.37 -2.73
N LYS A 81 3.21 2.40 -3.03
CA LYS A 81 2.44 2.49 -4.28
C LYS A 81 3.34 2.48 -5.50
N ARG A 82 4.46 3.21 -5.45
CA ARG A 82 5.49 3.22 -6.50
C ARG A 82 6.08 1.83 -6.72
N HIS A 83 6.43 1.11 -5.66
CA HIS A 83 6.94 -0.26 -5.78
C HIS A 83 5.88 -1.21 -6.36
N LEU A 84 4.64 -1.17 -5.88
CA LEU A 84 3.53 -1.94 -6.47
C LEU A 84 3.38 -1.66 -7.97
N LYS A 85 3.47 -0.39 -8.38
CA LYS A 85 3.41 0.01 -9.79
C LYS A 85 4.57 -0.57 -10.61
N ASN A 86 5.79 -0.59 -10.06
CA ASN A 86 6.95 -1.23 -10.70
C ASN A 86 6.73 -2.73 -10.94
N HIS A 87 5.92 -3.38 -10.09
CA HIS A 87 5.48 -4.76 -10.24
C HIS A 87 4.18 -4.93 -11.06
N GLY A 88 3.71 -3.87 -11.73
CA GLY A 88 2.53 -3.90 -12.62
C GLY A 88 1.18 -3.78 -11.90
N ILE A 89 1.18 -3.42 -10.62
CA ILE A 89 -0.03 -3.22 -9.81
C ILE A 89 -0.29 -1.71 -9.66
N ASN A 90 -1.29 -1.19 -10.35
CA ASN A 90 -1.76 0.17 -10.13
C ASN A 90 -2.90 0.20 -9.11
N VAL A 91 -2.70 0.94 -8.01
CA VAL A 91 -3.67 1.07 -6.92
C VAL A 91 -4.48 2.36 -6.98
N ASP A 92 -4.12 3.33 -7.82
CA ASP A 92 -4.77 4.65 -7.88
C ASP A 92 -5.64 4.86 -9.15
N GLU A 93 -5.77 3.85 -10.04
CA GLU A 93 -6.42 3.95 -11.37
C GLU A 93 -7.89 3.49 -11.46
#